data_AF-A0A516NPF3-F1
#
_entry.id   AF-A0A516NPF3-F1
#
_cell.length_a   1.000
_cell.length_b   1.000
_cell.length_c   1.000
_cell.angle_alpha   90.00
_cell.angle_beta   90.00
_cell.angle_gamma   90.00
#
_symmetry.space_group_name_H-M   'P 1'
#
loop_
_entity.id
_entity.type
_entity.pdbx_description
1 polymer ?
#
loop_
_entity_poly.entity_id
_entity_poly.type
_entity_poly.pdbx_seq_one_letter_code
_entity_poly.pdbx_strand_id
1 'polypeptide(L)'
;MSVGTVAVDTDLDQPPAAATRWNPFTRIAFRFSFVYFGLFCVLFPQIMLSFLGPLALRLPDDLVIRYAQLPAPVIEWVGRAVFDAEAVVRTDSGSGDQVYFFVLVFCILVLAVAATVVWTLLDRRRTEYRRLAGWFLLFLRLCLATQMLLYGFAKAIPTQMAEPSLVTLLQPYGDFTLMSVLWSQVGASPAYEILLGAAEILGGLLLLLPRTALAGALLSLVSMAQVWVLNMTYDVPVKLLSFHLLLLSLVLLAPEARRVTAVLLGGAAGPSTAPRPFHGRAARIAAVAQIALAAWLCVGFAQINLEGYREWGGGRPTSELYGIWNVDEFTRDGIPQPPVLTDENRWRRVVFEDLEVIHYQRMDDTLVPVLGTVDAAAGTIVMKPDPEGPTWADFTYERPAPDRLVLTGTIDGQPVTMTLMRQDENEFALRGSGFHLVQDYPHLSGGVQ
;
A
#
# COMPACT_ATOMS: atom_id res chain seq x y z
N MET A 1 -49.04 51.02 2.38
CA MET A 1 -47.81 50.28 2.06
C MET A 1 -46.71 50.81 2.97
N SER A 2 -46.40 50.09 4.04
CA SER A 2 -45.33 50.45 4.98
C SER A 2 -44.13 49.57 4.66
N VAL A 3 -43.01 50.18 4.25
CA VAL A 3 -41.76 49.48 4.02
C VAL A 3 -41.07 49.34 5.38
N GLY A 4 -41.15 48.14 5.96
CA GLY A 4 -40.41 47.79 7.16
C GLY A 4 -38.92 47.70 6.83
N THR A 5 -38.12 48.57 7.45
CA THR A 5 -36.66 48.48 7.48
C THR A 5 -36.26 47.19 8.20
N VAL A 6 -35.69 46.24 7.46
CA VAL A 6 -35.01 45.08 8.03
C VAL A 6 -33.72 45.58 8.66
N ALA A 7 -33.68 45.61 10.00
CA ALA A 7 -32.44 45.83 10.74
C ALA A 7 -31.49 44.66 10.43
N VAL A 8 -30.35 44.98 9.82
CA VAL A 8 -29.23 44.06 9.71
C VAL A 8 -28.59 44.00 11.10
N ASP A 9 -28.90 42.94 11.83
CA ASP A 9 -28.27 42.63 13.10
C ASP A 9 -26.77 42.36 12.83
N THR A 10 -25.95 43.36 13.10
CA THR A 10 -24.50 43.27 13.00
C THR A 10 -24.03 42.71 14.34
N ASP A 11 -23.78 41.40 14.35
CA ASP A 11 -23.26 40.58 15.45
C ASP A 11 -21.83 41.02 15.88
N LEU A 12 -21.69 42.28 16.29
CA LEU A 12 -20.42 42.91 16.68
C LEU A 12 -20.26 43.13 18.19
N ASP A 13 -21.24 42.74 19.01
CA ASP A 13 -21.20 42.94 20.47
C ASP A 13 -21.45 41.64 21.28
N GLN A 14 -21.07 40.46 20.75
CA GLN A 14 -20.92 39.30 21.63
C GLN A 14 -19.71 39.49 22.56
N PRO A 15 -19.88 39.48 23.90
CA PRO A 15 -18.74 39.51 24.81
C PRO A 15 -17.79 38.34 24.48
N PRO A 16 -16.46 38.51 24.57
CA PRO A 16 -15.52 37.45 24.24
C PRO A 16 -15.88 36.20 25.04
N ALA A 17 -16.26 35.13 24.34
CA ALA A 17 -16.62 33.87 24.94
C ALA A 17 -15.57 33.51 26.00
N ALA A 18 -16.01 33.36 27.26
CA ALA A 18 -15.12 33.19 28.40
C ALA A 18 -14.02 32.17 28.08
N ALA A 19 -12.76 32.59 28.20
CA ALA A 19 -11.58 31.79 27.87
C ALA A 19 -11.64 30.46 28.62
N THR A 20 -12.08 29.41 27.92
CA THR A 20 -12.36 28.11 28.50
C THR A 20 -11.02 27.43 28.78
N ARG A 21 -10.56 27.51 30.03
CA ARG A 21 -9.32 26.87 30.48
C ARG A 21 -9.39 25.37 30.19
N TRP A 22 -8.33 24.82 29.62
CA TRP A 22 -8.24 23.37 29.45
C TRP A 22 -8.04 22.72 30.82
N ASN A 23 -8.69 21.59 31.04
CA ASN A 23 -8.41 20.80 32.22
C ASN A 23 -6.94 20.28 32.17
N PRO A 24 -6.34 19.93 33.31
CA PRO A 24 -4.94 19.47 33.34
C PRO A 24 -4.67 18.28 32.43
N PHE A 25 -5.60 17.32 32.35
CA PHE A 25 -5.47 16.13 31.52
C PHE A 25 -5.39 16.47 30.03
N THR A 26 -6.27 17.34 29.52
CA THR A 26 -6.26 17.80 28.12
C THR A 26 -4.95 18.51 27.78
N ARG A 27 -4.35 19.26 28.71
CA ARG A 27 -3.04 19.89 28.49
C ARG A 27 -1.92 18.86 28.38
N ILE A 28 -1.90 17.87 29.27
CA ILE A 28 -0.89 16.80 29.26
C ILE A 28 -1.05 15.95 28.00
N ALA A 29 -2.27 15.48 27.71
CA ALA A 29 -2.58 14.71 26.52
C ALA A 29 -2.22 15.46 25.24
N PHE A 30 -2.51 16.77 25.16
CA PHE A 30 -2.10 17.58 24.01
C PHE A 30 -0.58 17.66 23.86
N ARG A 31 0.18 17.92 24.94
CA ARG A 31 1.65 17.98 24.89
C ARG A 31 2.24 16.64 24.44
N PHE A 32 1.73 15.53 24.98
CA PHE A 32 2.15 14.19 24.57
C PHE A 32 1.84 13.93 23.10
N SER A 33 0.59 14.12 22.68
CA SER A 33 0.18 13.91 21.29
C SER A 33 0.97 14.80 20.32
N PHE A 34 1.20 16.06 20.67
CA PHE A 34 1.98 16.99 19.86
C PHE A 34 3.39 16.46 19.59
N VAL A 35 4.08 15.99 20.63
CA VAL A 35 5.44 15.47 20.48
C VAL A 35 5.42 14.10 19.82
N TYR A 36 4.59 13.16 20.30
CA TYR A 36 4.55 11.79 19.80
C TYR A 36 4.18 11.71 18.33
N PHE A 37 3.00 12.21 17.94
CA PHE A 37 2.56 12.15 16.55
C PHE A 37 3.32 13.13 15.65
N GLY A 38 3.81 14.25 16.21
CA GLY A 38 4.71 15.15 15.48
C GLY A 38 5.99 14.46 15.07
N LEU A 39 6.69 13.83 16.03
CA LEU A 39 7.91 13.06 15.78
C LEU A 39 7.64 11.84 14.90
N PHE A 40 6.56 11.10 15.13
CA PHE A 40 6.19 9.96 14.28
C PHE A 40 6.03 10.40 12.83
N CYS A 41 5.20 11.41 12.55
CA CYS A 41 5.01 11.87 11.17
C CYS A 41 6.31 12.36 10.54
N VAL A 42 7.18 13.05 11.29
CA VAL A 42 8.46 13.55 10.76
C VAL A 42 9.45 12.41 10.52
N LEU A 43 9.65 11.52 11.49
CA LEU A 43 10.69 10.50 11.42
C LEU A 43 10.31 9.30 10.55
N PHE A 44 9.02 9.08 10.29
CA PHE A 44 8.58 8.01 9.38
C PHE A 44 8.74 8.49 7.92
N PRO A 45 9.72 7.96 7.15
CA PRO A 45 10.12 8.54 5.86
C PRO A 45 8.97 8.63 4.87
N GLN A 46 8.15 7.58 4.81
CA GLN A 46 7.01 7.51 3.90
C GLN A 46 6.07 8.70 4.08
N ILE A 47 5.83 9.18 5.30
CA ILE A 47 4.89 10.28 5.55
C ILE A 47 5.44 11.60 5.02
N MET A 48 6.69 11.93 5.33
CA MET A 48 7.31 13.19 4.89
C MET A 48 7.61 13.20 3.39
N LEU A 49 8.17 12.12 2.86
CA LEU A 49 8.57 12.07 1.46
C LEU A 49 7.38 12.03 0.50
N SER A 50 6.21 11.58 0.96
CA SER A 50 4.98 11.63 0.17
C SER A 50 4.51 13.05 -0.18
N PHE A 51 5.02 14.09 0.48
CA PHE A 51 4.75 15.49 0.10
C PHE A 51 5.51 15.96 -1.14
N LEU A 52 6.53 15.21 -1.58
CA LEU A 52 7.33 15.56 -2.75
C LEU A 52 6.51 15.55 -4.05
N GLY A 53 5.40 14.79 -4.12
CA GLY A 53 4.56 14.71 -5.32
C GLY A 53 5.38 14.35 -6.56
N PRO A 54 5.18 15.02 -7.72
CA PRO A 54 5.94 14.76 -8.94
C PRO A 54 7.46 14.94 -8.83
N LEU A 55 7.97 15.62 -7.79
CA LEU A 55 9.42 15.72 -7.58
C LEU A 55 10.03 14.38 -7.14
N ALA A 56 9.25 13.48 -6.55
CA ALA A 56 9.73 12.17 -6.09
C ALA A 56 10.39 11.37 -7.24
N LEU A 57 9.81 11.41 -8.43
CA LEU A 57 10.30 10.74 -9.64
C LEU A 57 11.65 11.27 -10.16
N ARG A 58 12.12 12.41 -9.65
CA ARG A 58 13.42 13.01 -10.06
C ARG A 58 14.49 12.88 -8.99
N LEU A 59 14.15 12.29 -7.85
CA LEU A 59 15.06 12.14 -6.74
C LEU A 59 15.65 10.74 -6.74
N PRO A 60 16.84 10.54 -6.13
CA PRO A 60 17.45 9.22 -6.08
C PRO A 60 16.57 8.22 -5.33
N ASP A 61 16.48 6.99 -5.84
CA ASP A 61 15.63 5.91 -5.29
C ASP A 61 15.97 5.57 -3.83
N ASP A 62 17.24 5.72 -3.45
CA ASP A 62 17.73 5.46 -2.09
C ASP A 62 17.38 6.58 -1.09
N LEU A 63 16.71 7.66 -1.51
CA LEU A 63 16.35 8.77 -0.63
C LEU A 63 15.49 8.32 0.56
N VAL A 64 14.54 7.40 0.34
CA VAL A 64 13.68 6.87 1.40
C VAL A 64 14.50 6.15 2.46
N ILE A 65 15.46 5.33 2.02
CA ILE A 65 16.35 4.55 2.89
C ILE A 65 17.28 5.50 3.66
N ARG A 66 17.93 6.44 2.98
CA ARG A 66 18.81 7.44 3.63
C ARG A 66 18.06 8.24 4.70
N TYR A 67 16.82 8.62 4.42
CA TYR A 67 15.98 9.30 5.40
C TYR A 67 15.67 8.39 6.60
N ALA A 68 15.33 7.12 6.35
CA ALA A 68 15.06 6.13 7.40
C ALA A 68 16.26 5.90 8.33
N GLN A 69 17.48 6.03 7.79
CA GLN A 69 18.73 5.80 8.49
C GLN A 69 19.23 7.00 9.31
N LEU A 70 18.61 8.19 9.19
CA LEU A 70 19.01 9.38 9.97
C LEU A 70 19.12 9.12 11.49
N PRO A 71 18.16 8.44 12.16
CA PRO A 71 18.28 8.11 13.57
C PRO A 71 19.02 6.79 13.84
N ALA A 72 19.56 6.09 12.84
CA ALA A 72 20.04 4.71 12.97
C ALA A 72 21.04 4.47 14.10
N PRO A 73 22.06 5.33 14.35
CA PRO A 73 23.00 5.09 15.45
C PRO A 73 22.33 5.00 16.83
N VAL A 74 21.26 5.77 17.05
CA VAL A 74 20.48 5.72 18.29
C VAL A 74 19.60 4.48 18.31
N ILE A 75 18.94 4.16 17.20
CA ILE A 75 18.03 3.02 17.11
C ILE A 75 18.78 1.70 17.28
N GLU A 76 19.90 1.53 16.60
CA GLU A 76 20.77 0.34 16.72
C GLU A 76 21.36 0.19 18.11
N TRP A 77 21.73 1.30 18.76
CA TRP A 77 22.20 1.27 20.15
C TRP A 77 21.08 0.83 21.10
N VAL A 78 19.87 1.41 21.00
CA VAL A 78 18.73 1.01 21.82
C VAL A 78 18.34 -0.45 21.55
N GLY A 79 18.35 -0.89 20.29
CA GLY A 79 18.07 -2.27 19.90
C GLY A 79 18.97 -3.25 20.66
N ARG A 80 20.29 -3.00 20.66
CA ARG A 80 21.25 -3.84 21.39
C ARG A 80 21.14 -3.69 22.91
N ALA A 81 21.02 -2.47 23.42
CA ALA A 81 21.12 -2.20 24.85
C ALA A 81 19.84 -2.54 25.65
N VAL A 82 18.67 -2.42 25.02
CA VAL A 82 17.36 -2.58 25.70
C VAL A 82 16.66 -3.87 25.29
N PHE A 83 16.76 -4.25 24.02
CA PHE A 83 15.96 -5.35 23.46
C PHE A 83 16.79 -6.59 23.07
N ASP A 84 18.12 -6.54 23.21
CA ASP A 84 19.04 -7.59 22.75
C ASP A 84 18.76 -8.00 21.28
N ALA A 85 18.46 -7.00 20.44
CA ALA A 85 18.01 -7.21 19.06
C ALA A 85 18.84 -6.39 18.06
N GLU A 86 19.11 -6.99 16.89
CA GLU A 86 19.74 -6.32 15.76
C GLU A 86 18.71 -5.43 15.04
N ALA A 87 18.55 -4.20 15.53
CA ALA A 87 17.66 -3.20 14.94
C ALA A 87 18.35 -2.46 13.79
N VAL A 88 18.58 -3.14 12.67
CA VAL A 88 19.14 -2.57 11.43
C VAL A 88 18.07 -2.53 10.34
N VAL A 89 18.05 -1.47 9.53
CA VAL A 89 17.13 -1.36 8.38
C VAL A 89 17.52 -2.40 7.32
N ARG A 90 16.64 -3.37 7.07
CA ARG A 90 16.72 -4.33 5.96
C ARG A 90 16.14 -3.68 4.71
N THR A 91 17.01 -3.23 3.81
CA THR A 91 16.67 -2.46 2.61
C THR A 91 16.03 -3.30 1.51
N ASP A 92 16.19 -4.62 1.59
CA ASP A 92 15.71 -5.65 0.66
C ASP A 92 14.37 -6.28 1.08
N SER A 93 13.87 -5.99 2.29
CA SER A 93 12.71 -6.72 2.84
C SER A 93 11.35 -6.25 2.34
N GLY A 94 11.23 -5.01 1.85
CA GLY A 94 9.94 -4.37 1.53
C GLY A 94 8.96 -4.21 2.72
N SER A 95 9.38 -4.58 3.95
CA SER A 95 8.54 -4.62 5.14
C SER A 95 8.54 -3.28 5.89
N GLY A 96 7.35 -2.84 6.32
CA GLY A 96 7.16 -1.70 7.22
C GLY A 96 7.18 -2.07 8.72
N ASP A 97 7.17 -3.37 9.04
CA ASP A 97 7.11 -3.91 10.40
C ASP A 97 8.46 -4.51 10.84
N GLN A 98 9.57 -3.94 10.38
CA GLN A 98 10.91 -4.37 10.78
C GLN A 98 11.19 -4.04 12.25
N VAL A 99 12.04 -4.84 12.90
CA VAL A 99 12.54 -4.59 14.27
C VAL A 99 13.03 -3.15 14.43
N TYR A 100 13.73 -2.63 13.43
CA TYR A 100 14.17 -1.23 13.38
C TYR A 100 13.03 -0.23 13.63
N PHE A 101 11.89 -0.38 12.95
CA PHE A 101 10.76 0.54 13.08
C PHE A 101 10.03 0.40 14.41
N PHE A 102 9.97 -0.80 15.00
CA PHE A 102 9.47 -0.98 16.36
C PHE A 102 10.34 -0.25 17.39
N VAL A 103 11.67 -0.40 17.29
CA VAL A 103 12.61 0.30 18.18
C VAL A 103 12.55 1.81 17.96
N LEU A 104 12.40 2.29 16.71
CA LEU A 104 12.17 3.71 16.41
C LEU A 104 10.92 4.24 17.11
N VAL A 105 9.79 3.55 17.00
CA VAL A 105 8.54 3.96 17.66
C VAL A 105 8.68 3.95 19.18
N PHE A 106 9.39 2.97 19.75
CA PHE A 106 9.72 2.95 21.18
C PHE A 106 10.55 4.18 21.60
N CYS A 107 11.60 4.53 20.84
CA CYS A 107 12.40 5.73 21.09
C CYS A 107 11.55 7.01 21.03
N ILE A 108 10.65 7.10 20.04
CA ILE A 108 9.70 8.22 19.91
C ILE A 108 8.78 8.29 21.13
N LEU A 109 8.28 7.15 21.61
CA LEU A 109 7.44 7.07 22.80
C LEU A 109 8.17 7.59 24.04
N VAL A 110 9.38 7.09 24.31
CA VAL A 110 10.19 7.50 25.46
C VAL A 110 10.50 9.00 25.39
N LEU A 111 10.90 9.50 24.23
CA LEU A 111 11.18 10.91 24.02
C LEU A 111 9.93 11.78 24.21
N ALA A 112 8.77 11.33 23.71
CA ALA A 112 7.51 12.04 23.88
C ALA A 112 7.07 12.12 25.34
N VAL A 113 7.26 11.06 26.13
CA VAL A 113 7.00 11.07 27.58
C VAL A 113 7.94 12.06 28.27
N ALA A 114 9.24 11.97 28.03
CA ALA A 114 10.23 12.85 28.63
C ALA A 114 9.97 14.33 28.30
N ALA A 115 9.76 14.63 27.02
CA ALA A 115 9.44 15.98 26.55
C ALA A 115 8.13 16.51 27.16
N THR A 116 7.12 15.66 27.34
CA THR A 116 5.86 16.04 27.97
C THR A 116 6.04 16.41 29.45
N VAL A 117 6.86 15.64 30.18
CA VAL A 117 7.19 15.93 31.58
C VAL A 117 7.93 17.27 31.67
N VAL A 118 8.99 17.45 30.89
CA VAL A 118 9.78 18.69 30.87
C VAL A 118 8.91 19.88 30.50
N TRP A 119 8.11 19.78 29.43
CA TRP A 119 7.18 20.83 29.02
C TRP A 119 6.18 21.16 30.13
N THR A 120 5.64 20.14 30.81
CA THR A 120 4.70 20.36 31.91
C THR A 120 5.33 21.04 33.12
N LEU A 121 6.60 20.73 33.42
CA LEU A 121 7.35 21.36 34.51
C LEU A 121 7.75 22.79 34.21
N LEU A 122 8.09 23.12 32.96
CA LEU A 122 8.53 24.47 32.55
C LEU A 122 7.35 25.40 32.27
N ASP A 123 6.30 24.93 31.58
CA ASP A 123 5.17 25.75 31.15
C ASP A 123 3.95 25.61 32.09
N ARG A 124 4.16 25.97 33.37
CA ARG A 124 3.12 25.84 34.41
C ARG A 124 2.01 26.89 34.32
N ARG A 125 2.29 28.03 33.68
CA ARG A 125 1.40 29.20 33.66
C ARG A 125 0.40 29.18 32.50
N ARG A 126 0.70 28.51 31.38
CA ARG A 126 -0.24 28.44 30.26
C ARG A 126 -1.44 27.53 30.56
N THR A 127 -2.64 28.04 30.27
CA THR A 127 -3.92 27.39 30.55
C THR A 127 -4.55 26.73 29.32
N GLU A 128 -4.06 27.01 28.11
CA GLU A 128 -4.50 26.39 26.86
C GLU A 128 -3.48 26.55 25.72
N TYR A 129 -3.66 25.76 24.64
CA TYR A 129 -2.79 25.77 23.46
C TYR A 129 -3.58 25.84 22.14
N ARG A 130 -4.71 26.54 22.08
CA ARG A 130 -5.63 26.52 20.91
C ARG A 130 -4.93 26.80 19.57
N ARG A 131 -4.09 27.84 19.50
CA ARG A 131 -3.38 28.18 18.25
C ARG A 131 -2.42 27.07 17.83
N LEU A 132 -1.61 26.56 18.77
CA LEU A 132 -0.67 25.47 18.49
C LEU A 132 -1.40 24.18 18.11
N ALA A 133 -2.51 23.88 18.78
CA ALA A 133 -3.38 22.76 18.44
C ALA A 133 -3.99 22.89 17.04
N GLY A 134 -4.39 24.10 16.63
CA GLY A 134 -4.88 24.33 15.27
C GLY A 134 -3.83 24.02 14.20
N TRP A 135 -2.57 24.41 14.43
CA TRP A 135 -1.47 24.09 13.52
C TRP A 135 -1.11 22.60 13.53
N PHE A 136 -1.08 21.99 14.71
CA PHE A 136 -0.80 20.58 14.88
C PHE A 136 -1.85 19.69 14.19
N LEU A 137 -3.13 19.97 14.41
CA LEU A 137 -4.22 19.24 13.74
C LEU A 137 -4.21 19.47 12.23
N LEU A 138 -3.84 20.67 11.76
CA LEU A 138 -3.62 20.90 10.33
C LEU A 138 -2.49 20.00 9.81
N PHE A 139 -1.34 19.97 10.49
CA PHE A 139 -0.20 19.12 10.11
C PHE A 139 -0.57 17.63 10.06
N LEU A 140 -1.20 17.09 11.11
CA LEU A 140 -1.64 15.70 11.12
C LEU A 140 -2.65 15.40 10.01
N ARG A 141 -3.57 16.33 9.75
CA ARG A 141 -4.55 16.21 8.67
C ARG A 141 -3.88 16.12 7.31
N LEU A 142 -2.86 16.94 7.06
CA LEU A 142 -2.09 16.88 5.81
C LEU A 142 -1.32 15.55 5.71
N CYS A 143 -0.70 15.09 6.79
CA CYS A 143 0.03 13.81 6.82
C CYS A 143 -0.90 12.63 6.51
N LEU A 144 -2.04 12.55 7.20
CA LEU A 144 -3.03 11.50 6.96
C LEU A 144 -3.58 11.60 5.53
N ALA A 145 -3.93 12.79 5.05
CA ALA A 145 -4.47 12.97 3.71
C ALA A 145 -3.51 12.45 2.63
N THR A 146 -2.23 12.81 2.74
CA THR A 146 -1.20 12.34 1.83
C THR A 146 -1.07 10.81 1.84
N GLN A 147 -1.16 10.15 3.00
CA GLN A 147 -1.10 8.68 3.07
C GLN A 147 -2.35 8.02 2.48
N MET A 148 -3.53 8.59 2.73
CA MET A 148 -4.78 8.12 2.12
C MET A 148 -4.73 8.24 0.59
N LEU A 149 -4.15 9.33 0.05
CA LEU A 149 -3.96 9.49 -1.39
C LEU A 149 -2.92 8.51 -1.94
N LEU A 150 -1.77 8.35 -1.28
CA LEU A 150 -0.70 7.44 -1.71
C LEU A 150 -1.24 6.01 -1.91
N TYR A 151 -1.84 5.44 -0.86
CA TYR A 151 -2.41 4.09 -0.92
C TYR A 151 -3.65 4.02 -1.81
N GLY A 152 -4.46 5.08 -1.83
CA GLY A 152 -5.67 5.13 -2.64
C GLY A 152 -5.37 5.10 -4.14
N PHE A 153 -4.35 5.82 -4.60
CA PHE A 153 -3.91 5.76 -6.00
C PHE A 153 -3.27 4.42 -6.36
N ALA A 154 -2.53 3.78 -5.44
CA ALA A 154 -1.95 2.46 -5.67
C ALA A 154 -3.01 1.35 -5.84
N LYS A 155 -4.20 1.52 -5.26
CA LYS A 155 -5.35 0.63 -5.47
C LYS A 155 -6.23 1.04 -6.66
N ALA A 156 -6.43 2.35 -6.84
CA ALA A 156 -7.25 2.88 -7.94
C ALA A 156 -6.60 2.69 -9.31
N ILE A 157 -5.27 2.63 -9.35
CA ILE A 157 -4.48 2.16 -10.49
C ILE A 157 -3.89 0.81 -10.02
N PRO A 158 -4.49 -0.34 -10.37
CA PRO A 158 -4.22 -1.67 -9.79
C PRO A 158 -2.74 -2.08 -9.79
N THR A 159 -1.99 -1.56 -8.83
CA THR A 159 -0.53 -1.70 -8.69
C THR A 159 -0.15 -2.22 -7.32
N GLN A 160 -1.06 -2.12 -6.33
CA GLN A 160 -0.85 -2.64 -4.99
C GLN A 160 -1.15 -4.14 -4.90
N MET A 161 -2.29 -4.59 -5.46
CA MET A 161 -2.74 -5.98 -5.43
C MET A 161 -3.07 -6.44 -6.86
N ALA A 162 -2.04 -6.59 -7.70
CA ALA A 162 -2.21 -6.97 -9.10
C ALA A 162 -2.99 -8.28 -9.28
N GLU A 163 -3.58 -8.44 -10.47
CA GLU A 163 -4.29 -9.65 -10.86
C GLU A 163 -3.39 -10.90 -10.65
N PRO A 164 -3.96 -12.03 -10.18
CA PRO A 164 -3.22 -13.28 -10.02
C PRO A 164 -2.42 -13.64 -11.26
N SER A 165 -1.11 -13.82 -11.05
CA SER A 165 -0.17 -14.20 -12.09
C SER A 165 -0.50 -15.59 -12.65
N LEU A 166 0.04 -15.94 -13.83
CA LEU A 166 -0.13 -17.28 -14.41
C LEU A 166 0.36 -18.37 -13.46
N VAL A 167 1.46 -18.11 -12.76
CA VAL A 167 2.02 -19.00 -11.72
C VAL A 167 1.07 -19.14 -10.54
N THR A 168 0.41 -18.05 -10.13
CA THR A 168 -0.57 -18.06 -9.03
C THR A 168 -1.77 -18.95 -9.35
N LEU A 169 -2.19 -19.04 -10.62
CA LEU A 169 -3.29 -19.92 -11.06
C LEU A 169 -2.95 -21.41 -10.96
N LEU A 170 -1.66 -21.75 -11.02
CA LEU A 170 -1.16 -23.12 -10.93
C LEU A 170 -0.92 -23.57 -9.48
N GLN A 171 -0.81 -22.62 -8.56
CA GLN A 171 -0.48 -22.91 -7.16
C GLN A 171 -1.71 -23.46 -6.41
N PRO A 172 -1.56 -24.57 -5.67
CA PRO A 172 -2.61 -25.05 -4.77
C PRO A 172 -2.92 -24.03 -3.68
N TYR A 173 -4.21 -23.83 -3.38
CA TYR A 173 -4.65 -22.87 -2.35
C TYR A 173 -4.00 -23.10 -0.98
N GLY A 174 -3.70 -24.36 -0.63
CA GLY A 174 -3.04 -24.73 0.63
C GLY A 174 -1.61 -24.21 0.78
N ASP A 175 -0.94 -23.84 -0.32
CA ASP A 175 0.44 -23.35 -0.33
C ASP A 175 0.52 -21.82 -0.23
N PHE A 176 -0.62 -21.13 -0.26
CA PHE A 176 -0.65 -19.67 -0.12
C PHE A 176 -0.39 -19.27 1.33
N THR A 177 0.46 -18.26 1.52
CA THR A 177 0.50 -17.54 2.80
C THR A 177 -0.81 -16.76 2.99
N LEU A 178 -1.14 -16.39 4.23
CA LEU A 178 -2.32 -15.55 4.49
C LEU A 178 -2.27 -14.23 3.71
N MET A 179 -1.10 -13.58 3.63
CA MET A 179 -0.93 -12.38 2.83
C MET A 179 -1.22 -12.66 1.35
N SER A 180 -0.68 -13.75 0.79
CA SER A 180 -0.94 -14.15 -0.59
C SER A 180 -2.43 -14.39 -0.85
N VAL A 181 -3.15 -15.03 0.08
CA VAL A 181 -4.61 -15.19 -0.02
C VAL A 181 -5.32 -13.85 -0.12
N LEU A 182 -4.98 -12.90 0.77
CA LEU A 182 -5.59 -11.56 0.75
C LEU A 182 -5.28 -10.81 -0.55
N TRP A 183 -4.04 -10.87 -1.02
CA TRP A 183 -3.61 -10.23 -2.26
C TRP A 183 -4.35 -10.80 -3.47
N SER A 184 -4.37 -12.13 -3.61
CA SER A 184 -5.06 -12.79 -4.72
C SER A 184 -6.57 -12.60 -4.65
N GLN A 185 -7.17 -12.53 -3.45
CA GLN A 185 -8.59 -12.24 -3.30
C GLN A 185 -8.96 -10.86 -3.85
N VAL A 186 -8.19 -9.82 -3.50
CA VAL A 186 -8.45 -8.46 -3.97
C VAL A 186 -8.10 -8.33 -5.46
N GLY A 187 -6.92 -8.82 -5.86
CA GLY A 187 -6.44 -8.73 -7.24
C GLY A 187 -7.26 -9.53 -8.24
N ALA A 188 -7.91 -10.62 -7.83
CA ALA A 188 -8.86 -11.34 -8.68
C ALA A 188 -10.07 -10.49 -9.09
N SER A 189 -10.32 -9.36 -8.41
CA SER A 189 -11.35 -8.40 -8.79
C SER A 189 -10.77 -6.98 -8.86
N PRO A 190 -10.22 -6.57 -10.02
CA PRO A 190 -9.70 -5.21 -10.20
C PRO A 190 -10.73 -4.12 -9.88
N ALA A 191 -12.02 -4.39 -10.16
CA ALA A 191 -13.10 -3.49 -9.78
C ALA A 191 -13.21 -3.29 -8.26
N TYR A 192 -13.03 -4.34 -7.46
CA TYR A 192 -13.03 -4.24 -6.01
C TYR A 192 -11.81 -3.47 -5.50
N GLU A 193 -10.61 -3.73 -6.01
CA GLU A 193 -9.40 -2.97 -5.66
C GLU A 193 -9.58 -1.47 -5.96
N ILE A 194 -10.10 -1.14 -7.16
CA ILE A 194 -10.35 0.24 -7.57
C ILE A 194 -11.34 0.95 -6.62
N LEU A 195 -12.39 0.26 -6.17
CA LEU A 195 -13.35 0.82 -5.22
C LEU A 195 -12.74 1.08 -3.84
N LEU A 196 -11.87 0.19 -3.36
CA LEU A 196 -11.10 0.42 -2.13
C LEU A 196 -10.20 1.65 -2.29
N GLY A 197 -9.51 1.78 -3.42
CA GLY A 197 -8.69 2.93 -3.75
C GLY A 197 -9.47 4.23 -3.85
N ALA A 198 -10.64 4.21 -4.50
CA ALA A 198 -11.52 5.36 -4.61
C ALA A 198 -12.01 5.86 -3.25
N ALA A 199 -12.34 4.96 -2.32
CA ALA A 199 -12.71 5.32 -0.96
C ALA A 199 -11.55 6.01 -0.22
N GLU A 200 -10.32 5.52 -0.37
CA GLU A 200 -9.13 6.12 0.23
C GLU A 200 -8.80 7.48 -0.39
N ILE A 201 -8.84 7.61 -1.72
CA ILE A 201 -8.66 8.88 -2.43
C ILE A 201 -9.69 9.91 -1.96
N LEU A 202 -10.96 9.51 -1.88
CA LEU A 202 -12.03 10.39 -1.40
C LEU A 202 -11.76 10.84 0.04
N GLY A 203 -11.33 9.93 0.93
CA GLY A 203 -10.91 10.27 2.29
C GLY A 203 -9.81 11.32 2.31
N GLY A 204 -8.75 11.12 1.53
CA GLY A 204 -7.63 12.06 1.40
C GLY A 204 -8.04 13.43 0.86
N LEU A 205 -8.84 13.48 -0.19
CA LEU A 205 -9.34 14.73 -0.77
C LEU A 205 -10.24 15.50 0.21
N LEU A 206 -11.15 14.80 0.90
CA LEU A 206 -12.03 15.41 1.90
C LEU A 206 -11.24 15.95 3.08
N LEU A 207 -10.13 15.29 3.47
CA LEU A 207 -9.22 15.79 4.50
C LEU A 207 -8.50 17.07 4.08
N LEU A 208 -8.13 17.25 2.80
CA LEU A 208 -7.46 18.48 2.34
C LEU A 208 -8.40 19.69 2.27
N LEU A 209 -9.68 19.46 2.03
CA LEU A 209 -10.69 20.52 1.98
C LEU A 209 -11.20 20.88 3.39
N PRO A 210 -10.95 22.10 3.92
CA PRO A 210 -11.29 22.44 5.31
C PRO A 210 -12.77 22.26 5.69
N ARG A 211 -13.69 22.37 4.73
CA ARG A 211 -15.13 22.22 4.97
C ARG A 211 -15.56 20.77 5.11
N THR A 212 -14.84 19.83 4.51
CA THR A 212 -15.16 18.40 4.49
C THR A 212 -14.23 17.57 5.38
N ALA A 213 -13.29 18.22 6.07
CA ALA A 213 -12.27 17.54 6.88
C ALA A 213 -12.83 16.55 7.90
N LEU A 214 -13.99 16.84 8.50
CA LEU A 214 -14.65 15.90 9.42
C LEU A 214 -15.12 14.62 8.70
N ALA A 215 -15.72 14.76 7.52
CA ALA A 215 -16.15 13.61 6.71
C ALA A 215 -14.92 12.80 6.24
N GLY A 216 -13.85 13.47 5.83
CA GLY A 216 -12.59 12.83 5.49
C GLY A 216 -12.01 12.04 6.65
N ALA A 217 -11.97 12.62 7.86
CA ALA A 217 -11.46 11.95 9.05
C ALA A 217 -12.30 10.73 9.47
N LEU A 218 -13.63 10.80 9.32
CA LEU A 218 -14.51 9.64 9.57
C LEU A 218 -14.29 8.53 8.54
N LEU A 219 -14.19 8.87 7.25
CA LEU A 219 -13.95 7.90 6.19
C LEU A 219 -12.56 7.25 6.34
N SER A 220 -11.53 8.05 6.63
CA SER A 220 -10.19 7.55 6.94
C SER A 220 -10.16 6.66 8.18
N LEU A 221 -10.95 6.98 9.22
CA LEU A 221 -11.05 6.12 10.41
C LEU A 221 -11.57 4.72 10.03
N VAL A 222 -12.66 4.64 9.27
CA VAL A 222 -13.26 3.36 8.86
C VAL A 222 -12.30 2.59 7.95
N SER A 223 -11.72 3.26 6.96
CA SER A 223 -10.75 2.66 6.03
C SER A 223 -9.51 2.15 6.77
N MET A 224 -8.88 2.94 7.63
CA MET A 224 -7.69 2.53 8.36
C MET A 224 -7.99 1.48 9.44
N ALA A 225 -9.20 1.45 10.01
CA ALA A 225 -9.62 0.36 10.88
C ALA A 225 -9.66 -0.97 10.12
N GLN A 226 -10.27 -0.97 8.93
CA GLN A 226 -10.29 -2.16 8.07
C GLN A 226 -8.88 -2.60 7.66
N VAL A 227 -8.06 -1.68 7.16
CA VAL A 227 -6.67 -1.97 6.75
C VAL A 227 -5.86 -2.52 7.93
N TRP A 228 -5.97 -1.92 9.12
CA TRP A 228 -5.25 -2.40 10.29
C TRP A 228 -5.70 -3.80 10.71
N VAL A 229 -7.01 -4.07 10.71
CA VAL A 229 -7.54 -5.43 10.99
C VAL A 229 -7.00 -6.43 9.98
N LEU A 230 -7.06 -6.12 8.68
CA LEU A 230 -6.51 -6.99 7.64
C LEU A 230 -5.02 -7.25 7.83
N ASN A 231 -4.24 -6.21 8.19
CA ASN A 231 -2.81 -6.37 8.44
C ASN A 231 -2.54 -7.29 9.64
N MET A 232 -3.37 -7.22 10.67
CA MET A 232 -3.24 -8.08 11.85
C MET A 232 -3.70 -9.53 11.58
N THR A 233 -4.74 -9.73 10.77
CA THR A 233 -5.34 -11.07 10.55
C THR A 233 -4.75 -11.83 9.36
N TYR A 234 -4.18 -11.13 8.38
CA TYR A 234 -3.53 -11.72 7.20
C TYR A 234 -1.99 -11.54 7.20
N ASP A 235 -1.45 -11.11 8.34
CA ASP A 235 -0.02 -10.91 8.58
C ASP A 235 0.69 -10.00 7.57
N VAL A 236 0.00 -8.96 7.11
CA VAL A 236 0.58 -7.97 6.20
C VAL A 236 1.58 -7.11 6.97
N PRO A 237 2.83 -6.93 6.51
CA PRO A 237 3.90 -6.27 7.28
C PRO A 237 3.85 -4.73 7.21
N VAL A 238 2.68 -4.16 7.50
CA VAL A 238 2.42 -2.70 7.54
C VAL A 238 1.54 -2.33 8.75
N LYS A 239 1.57 -3.14 9.82
CA LYS A 239 0.74 -3.01 11.03
C LYS A 239 1.07 -1.74 11.80
N LEU A 240 2.36 -1.41 11.96
CA LEU A 240 2.79 -0.21 12.68
C LEU A 240 2.23 1.05 12.03
N LEU A 241 2.44 1.21 10.73
CA LEU A 241 2.01 2.40 10.02
C LEU A 241 0.48 2.51 10.00
N SER A 242 -0.24 1.45 9.61
CA SER A 242 -1.71 1.49 9.54
C SER A 242 -2.36 1.75 10.90
N PHE A 243 -1.78 1.22 11.99
CA PHE A 243 -2.21 1.54 13.35
C PHE A 243 -2.05 3.04 13.67
N HIS A 244 -0.92 3.63 13.31
CA HIS A 244 -0.70 5.05 13.55
C HIS A 244 -1.62 5.93 12.70
N LEU A 245 -1.92 5.57 11.45
CA LEU A 245 -2.90 6.29 10.62
C LEU A 245 -4.32 6.21 11.20
N LEU A 246 -4.69 5.07 11.77
CA LEU A 246 -5.91 4.91 12.56
C LEU A 246 -5.92 5.87 13.78
N LEU A 247 -4.82 5.92 14.55
CA LEU A 247 -4.68 6.85 15.68
C LEU A 247 -4.72 8.32 15.25
N LEU A 248 -4.10 8.69 14.13
CA LEU A 248 -4.18 10.05 13.59
C LEU A 248 -5.63 10.43 13.27
N SER A 249 -6.40 9.51 12.70
CA SER A 249 -7.82 9.71 12.43
C SER A 249 -8.60 9.98 13.72
N LEU A 250 -8.33 9.22 14.79
CA LEU A 250 -8.93 9.44 16.11
C LEU A 250 -8.53 10.78 16.72
N VAL A 251 -7.25 11.19 16.62
CA VAL A 251 -6.77 12.48 17.12
C VAL A 251 -7.44 13.64 16.39
N LEU A 252 -7.64 13.54 15.08
CA LEU A 252 -8.36 14.54 14.29
C LEU A 252 -9.84 14.63 14.64
N LEU A 253 -10.46 13.51 15.03
CA LEU A 253 -11.86 13.45 15.46
C LEU A 253 -12.09 13.85 16.91
N ALA A 254 -11.06 13.80 17.77
CA ALA A 254 -11.20 14.07 19.20
C ALA A 254 -11.86 15.43 19.54
N PRO A 255 -11.51 16.57 18.87
CA PRO A 255 -12.19 17.85 19.11
C PRO A 255 -13.66 17.88 18.66
N GLU A 256 -14.05 16.95 17.79
CA GLU A 256 -15.38 16.84 17.18
C GLU A 256 -16.22 15.70 17.79
N ALA A 257 -15.65 14.92 18.72
CA ALA A 257 -16.27 13.72 19.28
C ALA A 257 -17.67 13.98 19.84
N ARG A 258 -17.88 15.09 20.58
CA ARG A 258 -19.20 15.46 21.11
C ARG A 258 -20.25 15.66 20.02
N ARG A 259 -19.86 16.26 18.89
CA ARG A 259 -20.77 16.50 17.76
C ARG A 259 -21.09 15.20 17.04
N VAL A 260 -20.08 14.37 16.79
CA VAL A 260 -20.26 13.06 16.17
C VAL A 260 -21.17 12.19 17.03
N THR A 261 -20.90 12.08 18.34
CA THR A 261 -21.74 11.30 19.25
C THR A 261 -23.15 11.85 19.34
N ALA A 262 -23.34 13.18 19.40
CA ALA A 262 -24.68 13.76 19.40
C ALA A 262 -25.48 13.35 18.16
N VAL A 263 -24.89 13.44 16.97
CA VAL A 263 -25.55 13.03 15.71
C VAL A 263 -25.86 11.53 15.70
N LEU A 264 -24.91 10.69 16.10
CA LEU A 264 -25.10 9.23 16.13
C LEU A 264 -26.20 8.80 17.12
N LEU A 265 -26.43 9.58 18.18
CA LEU A 265 -27.51 9.36 19.15
C LEU A 265 -28.81 10.09 18.77
N GLY A 266 -28.94 10.60 17.54
CA GLY A 266 -30.16 11.25 17.03
C GLY A 266 -30.34 12.70 17.46
N GLY A 267 -29.33 13.32 18.07
CA GLY A 267 -29.31 14.74 18.46
C GLY A 267 -28.74 15.67 17.40
N ALA A 268 -28.93 16.98 17.59
CA ALA A 268 -28.39 18.00 16.69
C ALA A 268 -26.87 18.20 16.92
N ALA A 269 -26.10 18.33 15.83
CA ALA A 269 -24.71 18.74 15.91
C ALA A 269 -24.60 20.21 16.35
N GLY A 270 -24.05 20.46 17.53
CA GLY A 270 -23.67 21.81 17.97
C GLY A 270 -22.57 22.44 17.10
N PRO A 271 -22.13 23.68 17.41
CA PRO A 271 -21.02 24.33 16.72
C PRO A 271 -19.70 23.57 16.94
N SER A 272 -18.84 23.53 15.91
CA SER A 272 -17.50 22.93 15.99
C SER A 272 -16.64 23.64 17.03
N THR A 273 -16.02 22.87 17.91
CA THR A 273 -15.03 23.34 18.90
C THR A 273 -13.59 23.09 18.46
N ALA A 274 -13.39 22.59 17.23
CA ALA A 274 -12.05 22.27 16.72
C ALA A 274 -11.19 23.56 16.60
N PRO A 275 -9.98 23.59 17.17
CA PRO A 275 -9.07 24.71 17.01
C PRO A 275 -8.69 24.94 15.55
N ARG A 276 -8.68 26.20 15.11
CA ARG A 276 -8.31 26.58 13.73
C ARG A 276 -7.07 27.48 13.74
N PRO A 277 -6.07 27.22 12.86
CA PRO A 277 -4.86 28.05 12.81
C PRO A 277 -5.07 29.38 12.07
N PHE A 278 -6.08 29.47 11.20
CA PHE A 278 -6.34 30.62 10.35
C PHE A 278 -7.79 31.12 10.45
N HIS A 279 -7.96 32.43 10.29
CA HIS A 279 -9.26 33.11 10.27
C HIS A 279 -9.33 34.12 9.11
N GLY A 280 -10.54 34.54 8.72
CA GLY A 280 -10.75 35.58 7.71
C GLY A 280 -10.04 35.31 6.37
N ARG A 281 -9.30 36.31 5.86
CA ARG A 281 -8.55 36.23 4.60
C ARG A 281 -7.51 35.11 4.60
N ALA A 282 -6.79 34.92 5.70
CA ALA A 282 -5.77 33.88 5.82
C ALA A 282 -6.37 32.47 5.69
N ALA A 283 -7.59 32.25 6.20
CA ALA A 283 -8.28 30.97 6.03
C ALA A 283 -8.63 30.68 4.56
N ARG A 284 -8.98 31.72 3.79
CA ARG A 284 -9.23 31.58 2.34
C ARG A 284 -7.95 31.23 1.59
N ILE A 285 -6.84 31.93 1.88
CA ILE A 285 -5.54 31.64 1.28
C ILE A 285 -5.09 30.21 1.62
N ALA A 286 -5.22 29.80 2.88
CA ALA A 286 -4.88 28.45 3.32
C ALA A 286 -5.75 27.37 2.64
N ALA A 287 -7.03 27.66 2.36
CA ALA A 287 -7.89 26.74 1.62
C ALA A 287 -7.43 26.60 0.16
N VAL A 288 -7.07 27.70 -0.50
CA VAL A 288 -6.50 27.68 -1.87
C VAL A 288 -5.18 26.91 -1.90
N ALA A 289 -4.29 27.14 -0.92
CA ALA A 289 -3.03 26.42 -0.82
C ALA A 289 -3.23 24.90 -0.64
N GLN A 290 -4.24 24.49 0.14
CA GLN A 290 -4.58 23.07 0.30
C GLN A 290 -5.19 22.45 -0.96
N ILE A 291 -5.96 23.21 -1.74
CA ILE A 291 -6.46 22.75 -3.05
C ILE A 291 -5.29 22.59 -4.02
N ALA A 292 -4.35 23.54 -4.04
CA ALA A 292 -3.14 23.42 -4.85
C ALA A 292 -2.28 22.21 -4.42
N LEU A 293 -2.15 21.98 -3.11
CA LEU A 293 -1.49 20.79 -2.58
C LEU A 293 -2.24 19.49 -2.97
N ALA A 294 -3.58 19.48 -2.96
CA ALA A 294 -4.35 18.34 -3.42
C ALA A 294 -4.07 18.03 -4.89
N ALA A 295 -4.09 19.05 -5.76
CA ALA A 295 -3.75 18.88 -7.17
C ALA A 295 -2.31 18.37 -7.35
N TRP A 296 -1.35 18.95 -6.61
CA TRP A 296 0.05 18.52 -6.60
C TRP A 296 0.21 17.03 -6.25
N LEU A 297 -0.40 16.60 -5.15
CA LEU A 297 -0.33 15.23 -4.67
C LEU A 297 -1.04 14.27 -5.64
N CYS A 298 -2.23 14.62 -6.12
CA CYS A 298 -2.97 13.76 -7.07
C CYS A 298 -2.20 13.57 -8.38
N VAL A 299 -1.59 14.63 -8.93
CA VAL A 299 -0.77 14.49 -10.14
C VAL A 299 0.44 13.61 -9.87
N GLY A 300 1.14 13.82 -8.75
CA GLY A 300 2.30 13.01 -8.38
C GLY A 300 1.97 11.53 -8.22
N PHE A 301 0.95 11.20 -7.42
CA PHE A 301 0.58 9.80 -7.18
C PHE A 301 -0.04 9.15 -8.41
N ALA A 302 -0.79 9.87 -9.23
CA ALA A 302 -1.28 9.32 -10.49
C ALA A 302 -0.13 9.00 -11.45
N GLN A 303 0.88 9.87 -11.55
CA GLN A 303 2.05 9.63 -12.39
C GLN A 303 2.85 8.41 -11.91
N ILE A 304 3.22 8.39 -10.62
CA ILE A 304 3.99 7.28 -10.01
C ILE A 304 3.29 5.94 -10.25
N ASN A 305 1.98 5.86 -10.00
CA ASN A 305 1.26 4.59 -10.14
C ASN A 305 0.95 4.25 -11.60
N LEU A 306 0.81 5.24 -12.50
CA LEU A 306 0.66 4.95 -13.93
C LEU A 306 1.97 4.45 -14.57
N GLU A 307 3.11 4.99 -14.14
CA GLU A 307 4.44 4.48 -14.51
C GLU A 307 4.62 3.07 -13.95
N GLY A 308 4.35 2.85 -12.66
CA GLY A 308 4.41 1.54 -12.05
C GLY A 308 3.49 0.51 -12.70
N TYR A 309 2.28 0.91 -13.11
CA TYR A 309 1.37 0.03 -13.85
C TYR A 309 1.95 -0.45 -15.18
N ARG A 310 2.76 0.37 -15.84
CA ARG A 310 3.42 0.06 -17.12
C ARG A 310 4.77 -0.64 -16.97
N GLU A 311 5.42 -0.51 -15.83
CA GLU A 311 6.73 -1.13 -15.60
C GLU A 311 6.59 -2.50 -14.93
N TRP A 312 5.76 -2.62 -13.88
CA TRP A 312 5.63 -3.86 -13.11
C TRP A 312 4.17 -4.30 -12.84
N GLY A 313 3.17 -3.46 -13.13
CA GLY A 313 1.74 -3.80 -12.98
C GLY A 313 1.12 -4.51 -14.19
N GLY A 314 -0.20 -4.58 -14.25
CA GLY A 314 -0.93 -5.28 -15.31
C GLY A 314 -0.79 -4.70 -16.72
N GLY A 315 -0.22 -3.49 -16.86
CA GLY A 315 0.07 -2.87 -18.15
C GLY A 315 1.52 -3.07 -18.63
N ARG A 316 2.32 -3.86 -17.91
CA ARG A 316 3.71 -4.12 -18.26
C ARG A 316 3.86 -4.94 -19.54
N PRO A 317 5.01 -4.83 -20.23
CA PRO A 317 5.33 -5.73 -21.33
C PRO A 317 5.30 -7.19 -20.89
N THR A 318 4.77 -8.04 -21.75
CA THR A 318 4.72 -9.49 -21.57
C THR A 318 5.64 -10.17 -22.57
N SER A 319 6.05 -11.41 -22.25
CA SER A 319 6.82 -12.25 -23.18
C SER A 319 6.06 -12.49 -24.49
N GLU A 320 6.77 -12.60 -25.61
CA GLU A 320 6.17 -13.03 -26.88
C GLU A 320 5.53 -14.43 -26.76
N LEU A 321 6.13 -15.28 -25.91
CA LEU A 321 5.64 -16.63 -25.62
C LEU A 321 4.64 -16.64 -24.46
N TYR A 322 4.02 -15.51 -24.12
CA TYR A 322 3.09 -15.38 -22.99
C TYR A 322 2.09 -16.55 -22.93
N GLY A 323 2.04 -17.22 -21.78
CA GLY A 323 1.10 -18.28 -21.50
C GLY A 323 1.67 -19.40 -20.64
N ILE A 324 0.79 -20.34 -20.30
CA ILE A 324 1.12 -21.59 -19.62
C ILE A 324 1.30 -22.68 -20.68
N TRP A 325 2.49 -23.27 -20.75
CA TRP A 325 2.82 -24.30 -21.73
C TRP A 325 3.05 -25.64 -21.04
N ASN A 326 2.17 -26.61 -21.28
CA ASN A 326 2.33 -27.98 -20.83
C ASN A 326 3.38 -28.69 -21.68
N VAL A 327 4.31 -29.42 -21.05
CA VAL A 327 5.32 -30.19 -21.76
C VAL A 327 4.76 -31.57 -22.06
N ASP A 328 4.40 -31.82 -23.32
CA ASP A 328 3.83 -33.09 -23.78
C ASP A 328 4.94 -34.12 -24.03
N GLU A 329 5.94 -33.74 -24.82
CA GLU A 329 7.10 -34.57 -25.14
C GLU A 329 8.36 -33.95 -24.55
N PHE A 330 9.19 -34.76 -23.91
CA PHE A 330 10.47 -34.34 -23.34
C PHE A 330 11.49 -35.44 -23.67
N THR A 331 12.52 -35.08 -24.42
CA THR A 331 13.61 -35.97 -24.80
C THR A 331 14.91 -35.39 -24.29
N ARG A 332 15.70 -36.19 -23.56
CA ARG A 332 17.02 -35.82 -23.07
C ARG A 332 18.03 -36.83 -23.56
N ASP A 333 19.11 -36.37 -24.18
CA ASP A 333 20.13 -37.22 -24.82
C ASP A 333 19.56 -38.23 -25.83
N GLY A 334 18.51 -37.83 -26.55
CA GLY A 334 17.79 -38.69 -27.49
C GLY A 334 16.88 -39.74 -26.84
N ILE A 335 16.77 -39.76 -25.51
CA ILE A 335 15.93 -40.68 -24.74
C ILE A 335 14.65 -39.96 -24.30
N PRO A 336 13.46 -40.42 -24.73
CA PRO A 336 12.19 -39.89 -24.24
C PRO A 336 12.06 -40.12 -22.72
N GLN A 337 11.82 -39.06 -21.97
CA GLN A 337 11.56 -39.11 -20.53
C GLN A 337 10.04 -39.10 -20.33
N PRO A 338 9.37 -40.16 -19.86
CA PRO A 338 7.92 -40.14 -19.63
C PRO A 338 7.55 -39.19 -18.47
N PRO A 339 6.31 -38.65 -18.43
CA PRO A 339 5.85 -37.72 -17.37
C PRO A 339 5.55 -38.45 -16.05
N VAL A 340 6.58 -39.02 -15.42
CA VAL A 340 6.47 -39.70 -14.12
C VAL A 340 6.70 -38.69 -13.00
N LEU A 341 5.83 -38.71 -11.98
CA LEU A 341 5.86 -37.71 -10.88
C LEU A 341 7.16 -37.73 -10.05
N THR A 342 7.92 -38.82 -10.09
CA THR A 342 9.19 -38.98 -9.37
C THR A 342 10.41 -38.54 -10.18
N ASP A 343 10.24 -38.09 -11.42
CA ASP A 343 11.35 -37.66 -12.26
C ASP A 343 11.71 -36.20 -11.99
N GLU A 344 12.90 -35.99 -11.41
CA GLU A 344 13.45 -34.65 -11.12
C GLU A 344 14.02 -33.96 -12.36
N ASN A 345 14.25 -34.69 -13.46
CA ASN A 345 14.92 -34.21 -14.65
C ASN A 345 13.97 -33.76 -15.78
N ARG A 346 12.66 -33.95 -15.61
CA ARG A 346 11.64 -33.55 -16.57
C ARG A 346 10.85 -32.36 -16.06
N TRP A 347 10.54 -31.44 -16.96
CA TRP A 347 9.60 -30.36 -16.69
C TRP A 347 8.19 -30.78 -17.06
N ARG A 348 7.23 -30.40 -16.21
CA ARG A 348 5.79 -30.56 -16.43
C ARG A 348 5.23 -29.40 -17.25
N ARG A 349 5.66 -28.18 -16.92
CA ARG A 349 5.20 -26.94 -17.58
C ARG A 349 6.32 -25.92 -17.68
N VAL A 350 6.18 -25.00 -18.63
CA VAL A 350 6.94 -23.76 -18.70
C VAL A 350 5.94 -22.60 -18.79
N VAL A 351 6.15 -21.56 -18.00
CA VAL A 351 5.28 -20.38 -17.92
C VAL A 351 6.10 -19.16 -18.30
N PHE A 352 5.65 -18.46 -19.34
CA PHE A 352 6.19 -17.19 -19.76
C PHE A 352 5.15 -16.11 -19.45
N GLU A 353 5.52 -15.12 -18.63
CA GLU A 353 4.59 -14.08 -18.22
C GLU A 353 5.21 -12.68 -18.30
N ASP A 354 6.41 -12.50 -17.76
CA ASP A 354 7.22 -11.29 -17.92
C ASP A 354 8.44 -11.54 -18.81
N LEU A 355 9.27 -10.49 -18.96
CA LEU A 355 10.43 -10.47 -19.85
C LEU A 355 11.72 -10.97 -19.20
N GLU A 356 11.78 -11.08 -17.88
CA GLU A 356 13.01 -11.29 -17.11
C GLU A 356 13.01 -12.62 -16.35
N VAL A 357 11.83 -13.18 -16.08
CA VAL A 357 11.62 -14.40 -15.30
C VAL A 357 10.77 -15.38 -16.09
N ILE A 358 11.30 -16.60 -16.23
CA ILE A 358 10.56 -17.76 -16.73
C ILE A 358 10.36 -18.70 -15.56
N HIS A 359 9.19 -19.33 -15.47
CA HIS A 359 8.98 -20.38 -14.49
C HIS A 359 8.91 -21.73 -15.18
N TYR A 360 9.56 -22.73 -14.62
CA TYR A 360 9.29 -24.11 -14.98
C TYR A 360 8.68 -24.85 -13.80
N GLN A 361 7.74 -25.74 -14.09
CA GLN A 361 7.14 -26.59 -13.09
C GLN A 361 7.79 -27.98 -13.17
N ARG A 362 8.27 -28.49 -12.04
CA ARG A 362 8.76 -29.87 -11.90
C ARG A 362 7.60 -30.87 -11.89
N MET A 363 7.93 -32.15 -11.98
CA MET A 363 6.94 -33.23 -11.93
C MET A 363 6.27 -33.39 -10.54
N ASP A 364 6.90 -32.88 -9.47
CA ASP A 364 6.37 -32.84 -8.10
C ASP A 364 5.51 -31.59 -7.80
N ASP A 365 5.11 -30.86 -8.83
CA ASP A 365 4.37 -29.59 -8.80
C ASP A 365 5.15 -28.35 -8.31
N THR A 366 6.41 -28.50 -7.92
CA THR A 366 7.25 -27.36 -7.54
C THR A 366 7.42 -26.39 -8.72
N LEU A 367 7.02 -25.14 -8.52
CA LEU A 367 7.25 -24.04 -9.46
C LEU A 367 8.58 -23.35 -9.14
N VAL A 368 9.48 -23.30 -10.11
CA VAL A 368 10.82 -22.74 -9.94
C VAL A 368 10.97 -21.50 -10.83
N PRO A 369 11.18 -20.30 -10.25
CA PRO A 369 11.53 -19.11 -11.02
C PRO A 369 13.00 -19.19 -11.48
N VAL A 370 13.26 -18.79 -12.73
CA VAL A 370 14.62 -18.62 -13.25
C VAL A 370 14.71 -17.32 -14.02
N LEU A 371 15.88 -16.67 -13.97
CA LEU A 371 16.13 -15.53 -14.83
C LEU A 371 16.14 -16.03 -16.27
N GLY A 372 15.32 -15.43 -17.12
CA GLY A 372 15.05 -15.96 -18.44
C GLY A 372 14.70 -14.87 -19.43
N THR A 373 15.37 -14.87 -20.58
CA THR A 373 15.11 -13.91 -21.67
C THR A 373 14.68 -14.65 -22.92
N VAL A 374 13.61 -14.17 -23.56
CA VAL A 374 13.15 -14.63 -24.87
C VAL A 374 13.55 -13.58 -25.92
N ASP A 375 14.43 -13.96 -26.84
CA ASP A 375 14.76 -13.13 -28.01
C ASP A 375 13.89 -13.55 -29.19
N ALA A 376 12.85 -12.75 -29.41
CA ALA A 376 11.89 -12.86 -30.50
C ALA A 376 12.54 -12.89 -31.89
N ALA A 377 13.56 -12.06 -32.09
CA ALA A 377 14.18 -11.87 -33.39
C ALA A 377 15.16 -13.00 -33.72
N ALA A 378 15.86 -13.50 -32.71
CA ALA A 378 16.77 -14.64 -32.84
C ALA A 378 16.06 -15.99 -32.73
N GLY A 379 14.84 -16.05 -32.20
CA GLY A 379 14.14 -17.30 -31.92
C GLY A 379 14.82 -18.11 -30.82
N THR A 380 15.34 -17.43 -29.79
CA THR A 380 16.12 -18.08 -28.72
C THR A 380 15.58 -17.78 -27.32
N ILE A 381 15.85 -18.70 -26.40
CA ILE A 381 15.56 -18.57 -24.97
C ILE A 381 16.84 -18.88 -24.21
N VAL A 382 17.18 -18.02 -23.26
CA VAL A 382 18.35 -18.21 -22.38
C VAL A 382 17.90 -18.12 -20.94
N MET A 383 18.29 -19.10 -20.12
CA MET A 383 17.98 -19.16 -18.70
C MET A 383 19.25 -19.22 -17.85
N LYS A 384 19.26 -18.46 -16.76
CA LYS A 384 20.39 -18.35 -15.82
C LYS A 384 19.92 -18.53 -14.37
N PRO A 385 20.77 -19.13 -13.51
CA PRO A 385 20.46 -19.28 -12.10
C PRO A 385 20.58 -17.95 -11.33
N ASP A 386 21.48 -17.07 -11.78
CA ASP A 386 21.72 -15.73 -11.22
C ASP A 386 22.22 -14.79 -12.34
N PRO A 387 22.19 -13.45 -12.13
CA PRO A 387 22.50 -12.49 -13.19
C PRO A 387 23.93 -12.62 -13.76
N GLU A 388 24.90 -12.99 -12.92
CA GLU A 388 26.32 -13.14 -13.27
C GLU A 388 26.71 -14.59 -13.59
N GLY A 389 25.81 -15.53 -13.33
CA GLY A 389 26.01 -16.96 -13.46
C GLY A 389 26.09 -17.45 -14.91
N PRO A 390 26.58 -18.69 -15.10
CA PRO A 390 26.62 -19.31 -16.41
C PRO A 390 25.19 -19.55 -16.94
N THR A 391 25.07 -19.64 -18.26
CA THR A 391 23.85 -20.15 -18.88
C THR A 391 23.58 -21.57 -18.39
N TRP A 392 22.43 -21.76 -17.76
CA TRP A 392 21.99 -23.05 -17.24
C TRP A 392 21.13 -23.81 -18.25
N ALA A 393 20.31 -23.08 -19.02
CA ALA A 393 19.60 -23.65 -20.16
C ALA A 393 19.56 -22.65 -21.32
N ASP A 394 19.67 -23.17 -22.54
CA ASP A 394 19.57 -22.42 -23.78
C ASP A 394 18.77 -23.20 -24.79
N PHE A 395 17.86 -22.53 -25.50
CA PHE A 395 17.01 -23.15 -26.51
C PHE A 395 16.89 -22.27 -27.74
N THR A 396 16.87 -22.89 -28.91
CA THR A 396 16.12 -22.34 -30.05
C THR A 396 14.66 -22.78 -29.94
N TYR A 397 13.74 -21.92 -30.37
CA TYR A 397 12.33 -22.26 -30.39
C TYR A 397 11.70 -22.11 -31.76
N GLU A 398 10.77 -23.01 -32.05
CA GLU A 398 9.89 -22.94 -33.20
C GLU A 398 8.44 -22.94 -32.73
N ARG A 399 7.60 -22.10 -33.35
CA ARG A 399 6.16 -22.02 -33.05
C ARG A 399 5.37 -22.51 -34.27
N PRO A 400 5.26 -23.84 -34.48
CA PRO A 400 4.57 -24.40 -35.65
C PRO A 400 3.07 -24.11 -35.67
N ALA A 401 2.46 -23.86 -34.51
CA ALA A 401 1.07 -23.42 -34.38
C ALA A 401 0.92 -22.44 -33.20
N PRO A 402 -0.15 -21.63 -33.13
CA PRO A 402 -0.34 -20.67 -32.03
C PRO A 402 -0.32 -21.32 -30.64
N ASP A 403 -0.75 -22.56 -30.53
CA ASP A 403 -0.87 -23.39 -29.32
C ASP A 403 0.24 -24.44 -29.19
N ARG A 404 1.23 -24.47 -30.11
CA ARG A 404 2.31 -25.45 -30.10
C ARG A 404 3.68 -24.79 -30.19
N LEU A 405 4.56 -25.13 -29.26
CA LEU A 405 5.93 -24.64 -29.17
C LEU A 405 6.89 -25.85 -29.16
N VAL A 406 8.00 -25.76 -29.89
CA VAL A 406 9.07 -26.76 -29.87
C VAL A 406 10.34 -26.09 -29.42
N LEU A 407 10.95 -26.60 -28.36
CA LEU A 407 12.23 -26.12 -27.82
C LEU A 407 13.32 -27.15 -28.11
N THR A 408 14.44 -26.71 -28.66
CA THR A 408 15.62 -27.56 -28.90
C THR A 408 16.86 -26.85 -28.38
N GLY A 409 17.64 -27.52 -27.53
CA GLY A 409 18.85 -26.92 -26.97
C GLY A 409 19.44 -27.74 -25.84
N THR A 410 19.89 -27.10 -24.77
CA THR A 410 20.51 -27.79 -23.63
C THR A 410 19.96 -27.35 -22.29
N ILE A 411 19.96 -28.28 -21.34
CA ILE A 411 19.75 -28.03 -19.91
C ILE A 411 20.94 -28.64 -19.17
N ASP A 412 21.67 -27.82 -18.41
CA ASP A 412 22.89 -28.23 -17.70
C ASP A 412 23.90 -28.91 -18.64
N GLY A 413 24.03 -28.35 -19.86
CA GLY A 413 24.88 -28.88 -20.93
C GLY A 413 24.40 -30.17 -21.60
N GLN A 414 23.28 -30.76 -21.16
CA GLN A 414 22.70 -31.97 -21.77
C GLN A 414 21.69 -31.59 -22.86
N PRO A 415 21.79 -32.15 -24.08
CA PRO A 415 20.81 -31.98 -25.15
C PRO A 415 19.38 -32.32 -24.71
N VAL A 416 18.46 -31.38 -24.92
CA VAL A 416 17.03 -31.54 -24.63
C VAL A 416 16.19 -31.03 -25.81
N THR A 417 15.14 -31.80 -26.13
CA THR A 417 14.08 -31.39 -27.05
C THR A 417 12.73 -31.53 -26.36
N MET A 418 11.91 -30.49 -26.42
CA MET A 418 10.57 -30.46 -25.82
C MET A 418 9.52 -30.04 -26.84
N THR A 419 8.39 -30.74 -26.85
CA THR A 419 7.15 -30.27 -27.51
C THR A 419 6.21 -29.79 -26.41
N LEU A 420 5.77 -28.54 -26.49
CA LEU A 420 4.87 -27.93 -25.53
C LEU A 420 3.54 -27.51 -26.19
N MET A 421 2.47 -27.68 -25.43
CA MET A 421 1.11 -27.29 -25.79
C MET A 421 0.62 -26.19 -24.86
N ARG A 422 0.07 -25.12 -25.42
CA ARG A 422 -0.47 -24.00 -24.65
C ARG A 422 -1.78 -24.41 -23.97
N GLN A 423 -1.89 -24.13 -22.68
CA GLN A 423 -3.13 -24.23 -21.92
C GLN A 423 -3.90 -22.91 -22.03
N ASP A 424 -5.21 -22.96 -22.30
CA ASP A 424 -6.06 -21.78 -22.25
C ASP A 424 -6.23 -21.32 -20.79
N GLU A 425 -5.79 -20.09 -20.50
CA GLU A 425 -5.81 -19.56 -19.15
C GLU A 425 -7.24 -19.23 -18.67
N ASN A 426 -8.22 -19.21 -19.58
CA ASN A 426 -9.64 -19.00 -19.24
C ASN A 426 -10.35 -20.29 -18.79
N GLU A 427 -9.72 -21.46 -18.94
CA GLU A 427 -10.23 -22.71 -18.36
C GLU A 427 -10.13 -22.72 -16.83
N PHE A 428 -9.25 -21.89 -16.26
CA PHE A 428 -9.20 -21.70 -14.81
C PHE A 428 -10.47 -20.98 -14.35
N ALA A 429 -11.21 -21.61 -13.43
CA ALA A 429 -12.47 -21.07 -12.91
C ALA A 429 -12.35 -19.63 -12.40
N LEU A 430 -11.20 -19.24 -11.85
CA LEU A 430 -10.95 -17.87 -11.40
C LEU A 430 -10.99 -16.84 -12.55
N ARG A 431 -10.42 -17.17 -13.71
CA ARG A 431 -10.40 -16.29 -14.90
C ARG A 431 -11.66 -16.39 -15.74
N GLY A 432 -12.21 -17.60 -15.87
CA GLY A 432 -13.42 -17.85 -16.64
C GLY A 432 -14.72 -17.37 -15.97
N SER A 433 -14.68 -17.01 -14.68
CA SER A 433 -15.84 -16.51 -13.95
C SER A 433 -16.12 -15.03 -14.22
N GLY A 434 -17.40 -14.67 -14.31
CA GLY A 434 -17.85 -13.30 -14.54
C GLY A 434 -19.01 -12.87 -13.65
N PHE A 435 -19.35 -11.59 -13.71
CA PHE A 435 -20.51 -11.05 -12.99
C PHE A 435 -21.82 -11.53 -13.61
N HIS A 436 -22.69 -12.11 -12.78
CA HIS A 436 -24.04 -12.51 -13.14
C HIS A 436 -25.04 -11.80 -12.22
N LEU A 437 -25.95 -11.00 -12.78
CA LEU A 437 -26.99 -10.32 -11.98
C LEU A 437 -28.04 -11.30 -11.46
N VAL A 438 -28.42 -12.28 -12.28
CA VAL A 438 -29.32 -13.37 -11.93
C VAL A 438 -28.49 -14.64 -11.87
N GLN A 439 -28.52 -15.31 -10.72
CA GLN A 439 -27.73 -16.51 -10.44
C GLN A 439 -28.59 -17.47 -9.63
N ASP A 440 -29.15 -18.47 -10.30
CA ASP A 440 -30.07 -19.44 -9.67
C ASP A 440 -29.33 -20.37 -8.69
N TYR A 441 -28.04 -20.62 -8.92
CA TYR A 441 -27.18 -21.43 -8.06
C TYR A 441 -25.80 -20.79 -7.86
N PRO A 442 -25.19 -20.88 -6.65
CA PRO A 442 -23.83 -20.42 -6.44
C PRO A 442 -22.84 -21.24 -7.30
N HIS A 443 -21.91 -20.57 -7.99
CA HIS A 443 -20.85 -21.22 -8.76
C HIS A 443 -19.71 -21.57 -7.80
N LEU A 444 -19.71 -22.80 -7.27
CA LEU A 444 -18.68 -23.31 -6.38
C LEU A 444 -17.72 -24.22 -7.17
N SER A 445 -16.42 -24.11 -6.90
CA SER A 445 -15.44 -25.06 -7.43
C SER A 445 -15.66 -26.44 -6.82
N GLY A 446 -15.70 -27.49 -7.66
CA GLY A 446 -15.71 -28.88 -7.21
C GLY A 446 -17.08 -29.53 -6.97
N GLY A 447 -18.18 -28.94 -7.44
CA GLY A 447 -19.46 -29.61 -7.70
C GLY A 447 -20.01 -30.56 -6.63
N VAL A 448 -21.02 -30.11 -5.90
CA VAL A 448 -22.20 -30.95 -5.68
C VAL A 448 -23.38 -30.12 -6.19
N GLN A 449 -23.90 -30.49 -7.37
CA GLN A 449 -25.23 -30.09 -7.79
C GLN A 449 -26.28 -30.78 -6.93
#